data_AF-A0A853B4V7-F1
#
_entry.id   AF-A0A853B4V7-F1
#
_cell.length_a   1.000
_cell.length_b   1.000
_cell.length_c   1.000
_cell.angle_alpha   90.00
_cell.angle_beta   90.00
_cell.angle_gamma   90.00
#
_symmetry.space_group_name_H-M   'P 1'
#
loop_
_entity.id
_entity.type
_entity.pdbx_description
1 polymer ?
#
loop_
_entity_poly.entity_id
_entity_poly.type
_entity_poly.pdbx_seq_one_letter_code
_entity_poly.pdbx_strand_id
1 'polypeptide(L)'
;MLEGYRPRGEVEEADVSRIRDLLGSADDPFSREIPLHVTGSAVIVHDGRVLLRWHERQQAWLQVGGHGDPGETDPLAIALREGREETGLSDLTPRGDLLHAVIVPVPAKGAEPAHEHADLRYVLATARPEEARPEKPTAPLKWLALDEAIDAVSEDNLRETLRRVPERL
;
A
#
# COMPACT_ATOMS: atom_id res chain seq x y z
N MET A 1 -1.79 10.12 11.68
CA MET A 1 -2.06 9.15 10.60
C MET A 1 -3.15 9.62 9.64
N LEU A 2 -4.37 9.94 10.11
CA LEU A 2 -5.48 10.42 9.25
C LEU A 2 -5.82 11.91 9.42
N GLU A 3 -4.97 12.67 10.11
CA GLU A 3 -5.21 14.08 10.37
C GLU A 3 -5.18 14.87 9.06
N GLY A 4 -6.20 15.71 8.83
CA GLY A 4 -6.37 16.44 7.56
C GLY A 4 -6.79 15.57 6.36
N TYR A 5 -6.79 14.24 6.47
CA TYR A 5 -7.21 13.35 5.40
C TYR A 5 -8.71 13.47 5.11
N ARG A 6 -9.06 13.71 3.84
CA ARG A 6 -10.45 13.83 3.37
C ARG A 6 -10.78 12.65 2.44
N PRO A 7 -11.60 11.68 2.90
CA PRO A 7 -12.06 10.59 2.04
C PRO A 7 -12.88 11.13 0.87
N ARG A 8 -12.97 10.36 -0.22
CA ARG A 8 -13.72 10.69 -1.43
C ARG A 8 -14.79 9.63 -1.70
N GLY A 9 -16.05 10.03 -1.52
CA GLY A 9 -17.20 9.17 -1.78
C GLY A 9 -17.49 8.20 -0.64
N GLU A 10 -18.67 7.57 -0.72
CA GLU A 10 -19.29 6.85 0.40
C GLU A 10 -18.46 5.65 0.88
N VAL A 11 -17.80 4.92 -0.04
CA VAL A 11 -16.99 3.75 0.29
C VAL A 11 -15.78 4.15 1.14
N GLU A 12 -15.03 5.16 0.69
CA GLU A 12 -13.84 5.62 1.39
C GLU A 12 -14.21 6.35 2.70
N GLU A 13 -15.34 7.04 2.73
CA GLU A 13 -15.88 7.64 3.96
C GLU A 13 -16.15 6.57 5.03
N ALA A 14 -16.76 5.44 4.63
CA ALA A 14 -16.99 4.31 5.53
C ALA A 14 -15.67 3.68 6.00
N ASP A 15 -14.72 3.45 5.09
CA ASP A 15 -13.40 2.90 5.42
C ASP A 15 -12.64 3.80 6.40
N VAL A 16 -12.56 5.11 6.11
CA VAL A 16 -11.89 6.08 6.97
C VAL A 16 -12.57 6.17 8.34
N SER A 17 -13.91 6.06 8.43
CA SER A 17 -14.59 5.99 9.72
C SER A 17 -14.13 4.79 10.54
N ARG A 18 -14.09 3.60 9.93
CA ARG A 18 -13.64 2.36 10.58
C ARG A 18 -12.17 2.42 10.98
N ILE A 19 -11.31 3.03 10.16
CA ILE A 19 -9.88 3.22 10.50
C ILE A 19 -9.74 4.20 11.66
N ARG A 20 -10.55 5.27 11.73
CA ARG A 20 -10.54 6.17 12.89
C ARG A 20 -10.98 5.47 14.17
N ASP A 21 -12.00 4.63 14.10
CA ASP A 21 -12.45 3.83 15.23
C ASP A 21 -11.34 2.89 15.70
N LEU A 22 -10.70 2.15 14.78
CA LEU A 22 -9.55 1.30 15.06
C LEU A 22 -8.44 2.07 15.81
N LEU A 23 -8.02 3.22 15.27
CA LEU A 23 -6.97 4.05 15.85
C LEU A 23 -7.36 4.67 17.20
N GLY A 24 -8.65 4.81 17.48
CA GLY A 24 -9.17 5.36 18.74
C GLY A 24 -9.44 4.32 19.82
N SER A 25 -9.62 3.04 19.47
CA SER A 25 -10.07 2.00 20.39
C SER A 25 -9.11 0.82 20.59
N ALA A 26 -8.19 0.57 19.66
CA ALA A 26 -7.24 -0.54 19.78
C ALA A 26 -6.00 -0.13 20.59
N ASP A 27 -5.56 -1.01 21.49
CA ASP A 27 -4.29 -0.84 22.22
C ASP A 27 -3.09 -0.83 21.25
N ASP A 28 -3.12 -1.73 20.27
CA ASP A 28 -2.16 -1.81 19.17
C ASP A 28 -2.90 -1.99 17.84
N PRO A 29 -3.11 -0.91 17.06
CA PRO A 29 -3.81 -1.00 15.77
C PRO A 29 -2.98 -1.67 14.67
N PHE A 30 -1.71 -2.00 14.91
CA PHE A 30 -0.83 -2.69 13.95
C PHE A 30 -0.76 -4.21 14.20
N SER A 31 -1.34 -4.68 15.30
CA SER A 31 -1.28 -6.08 15.70
C SER A 31 -2.03 -7.00 14.73
N ARG A 32 -1.36 -8.06 14.27
CA ARG A 32 -1.99 -9.09 13.42
C ARG A 32 -2.95 -10.01 14.17
N GLU A 33 -3.02 -9.88 15.50
CA GLU A 33 -3.91 -10.67 16.36
C GLU A 33 -5.34 -10.12 16.39
N ILE A 34 -5.58 -8.92 15.85
CA ILE A 34 -6.91 -8.30 15.75
C ILE A 34 -7.46 -8.39 14.32
N PRO A 35 -8.80 -8.48 14.15
CA PRO A 35 -9.41 -8.76 12.85
C PRO A 35 -9.31 -7.61 11.83
N LEU A 36 -8.97 -6.40 12.28
CA LEU A 36 -8.69 -5.25 11.43
C LEU A 36 -7.43 -4.57 11.98
N HIS A 37 -6.40 -4.43 11.15
CA HIS A 37 -5.13 -3.81 11.56
C HIS A 37 -4.48 -3.02 10.42
N VAL A 38 -3.63 -2.06 10.78
CA VAL A 38 -3.01 -1.10 9.87
C VAL A 38 -1.87 -1.73 9.09
N THR A 39 -1.84 -1.46 7.77
CA THR A 39 -0.71 -1.76 6.88
C THR A 39 -0.22 -0.49 6.18
N GLY A 40 1.03 -0.53 5.72
CA GLY A 40 1.66 0.56 4.96
C GLY A 40 2.01 0.10 3.55
N SER A 41 1.50 0.80 2.54
CA SER A 41 1.73 0.48 1.14
C SER A 41 2.40 1.62 0.38
N ALA A 42 3.32 1.27 -0.52
CA ALA A 42 4.07 2.19 -1.34
C ALA A 42 3.70 2.06 -2.83
N VAL A 43 3.16 3.14 -3.39
CA VAL A 43 3.03 3.35 -4.83
C VAL A 43 4.30 4.04 -5.30
N ILE A 44 5.24 3.25 -5.83
CA ILE A 44 6.56 3.75 -6.22
C ILE A 44 6.51 4.31 -7.65
N VAL A 45 7.00 5.53 -7.84
CA VAL A 45 6.93 6.26 -9.11
C VAL A 45 8.31 6.72 -9.60
N HIS A 46 8.44 6.80 -10.92
CA HIS A 46 9.57 7.42 -11.59
C HIS A 46 9.17 7.84 -13.01
N ASP A 47 9.36 9.12 -13.35
CA ASP A 47 9.13 9.67 -14.71
C ASP A 47 7.77 9.27 -15.31
N GLY A 48 6.68 9.52 -14.56
CA GLY A 48 5.31 9.21 -14.97
C GLY A 48 4.94 7.72 -14.97
N ARG A 49 5.88 6.82 -14.61
CA ARG A 49 5.65 5.38 -14.49
C ARG A 49 5.47 4.96 -13.04
N VAL A 50 4.76 3.85 -12.85
CA VAL A 50 4.53 3.19 -11.55
C VAL A 50 5.18 1.81 -11.56
N LEU A 51 5.78 1.42 -10.45
CA LEU A 51 6.32 0.08 -10.23
C LEU A 51 5.23 -0.83 -9.64
N LEU A 52 4.92 -1.92 -10.32
CA LEU A 52 4.06 -2.99 -9.80
C LEU A 52 4.87 -4.25 -9.53
N ARG A 53 4.43 -5.02 -8.53
CA ARG A 53 4.97 -6.33 -8.15
C ARG A 53 3.93 -7.41 -8.39
N TRP A 54 4.34 -8.53 -8.95
CA TRP A 54 3.47 -9.69 -9.08
C TRP A 54 3.27 -10.37 -7.72
N HIS A 55 2.02 -10.51 -7.30
CA HIS A 55 1.67 -11.10 -6.03
C HIS A 55 1.22 -12.56 -6.22
N GLU A 56 2.13 -13.51 -6.01
CA GLU A 56 1.90 -14.94 -6.25
C GLU A 56 0.62 -15.50 -5.61
N ARG A 57 0.28 -15.11 -4.39
CA ARG A 57 -0.95 -15.62 -3.73
C ARG A 57 -2.23 -15.05 -4.37
N GLN A 58 -2.18 -13.82 -4.89
CA GLN A 58 -3.34 -13.14 -5.46
C GLN A 58 -3.41 -13.31 -6.98
N GLN A 59 -2.32 -13.77 -7.60
CA GLN A 59 -2.18 -13.89 -9.06
C GLN A 59 -2.54 -12.57 -9.77
N ALA A 60 -2.09 -11.46 -9.19
CA ALA A 60 -2.38 -10.10 -9.63
C ALA A 60 -1.14 -9.20 -9.51
N TRP A 61 -1.09 -8.16 -10.32
CA TRP A 61 -0.12 -7.07 -10.18
C TRP A 61 -0.63 -6.08 -9.14
N LEU A 62 0.20 -5.74 -8.15
CA LEU A 62 -0.15 -4.85 -7.05
C LEU A 62 0.99 -3.87 -6.75
N GLN A 63 0.71 -2.84 -5.96
CA GLN A 63 1.73 -2.06 -5.27
C GLN A 63 2.49 -2.92 -4.24
N VAL A 64 3.64 -2.44 -3.78
CA VAL A 64 4.41 -3.08 -2.69
C VAL A 64 3.94 -2.55 -1.34
N GLY A 65 4.11 -3.33 -0.27
CA GLY A 65 3.62 -2.96 1.05
C GLY A 65 3.33 -4.15 1.95
N GLY A 66 3.05 -3.85 3.22
CA GLY A 66 2.89 -4.89 4.21
C GLY A 66 2.58 -4.38 5.62
N HIS A 67 2.81 -5.28 6.57
CA HIS A 67 2.56 -5.06 7.99
C HIS A 67 3.69 -4.25 8.60
N GLY A 68 3.42 -3.61 9.74
CA GLY A 68 4.48 -3.08 10.58
C GLY A 68 5.25 -4.18 11.29
N ASP A 69 6.56 -3.96 11.47
CA ASP A 69 7.38 -4.73 12.39
C ASP A 69 7.04 -4.38 13.84
N PRO A 70 7.36 -5.25 14.82
CA PRO A 70 7.10 -4.97 16.24
C PRO A 70 7.66 -3.60 16.69
N GLY A 71 6.77 -2.71 17.11
CA GLY A 71 7.10 -1.35 17.56
C GLY A 71 7.01 -0.26 16.49
N GLU A 72 6.79 -0.61 15.22
CA GLU A 72 6.46 0.38 14.19
C GLU A 72 5.05 0.93 14.41
N THR A 73 4.93 2.26 14.42
CA THR A 73 3.66 2.97 14.64
C THR A 73 3.39 4.04 13.59
N ASP A 74 4.25 4.12 12.57
CA ASP A 74 4.13 5.06 11.44
C ASP A 74 3.94 4.29 10.13
N PRO A 75 2.74 4.32 9.53
CA PRO A 75 2.45 3.67 8.25
C PRO A 75 3.32 4.15 7.09
N LEU A 76 3.82 5.39 7.11
CA LEU A 76 4.75 5.87 6.08
C LEU A 76 6.12 5.22 6.24
N ALA A 77 6.60 5.05 7.48
CA ALA A 77 7.84 4.33 7.76
C ALA A 77 7.74 2.87 7.32
N ILE A 78 6.59 2.22 7.58
CA ILE A 78 6.29 0.86 7.11
C ILE A 78 6.35 0.80 5.58
N ALA A 79 5.64 1.70 4.88
CA ALA A 79 5.64 1.75 3.41
C ALA A 79 7.05 1.96 2.83
N LEU A 80 7.89 2.78 3.48
CA LEU A 80 9.29 2.98 3.09
C LEU A 80 10.14 1.72 3.28
N ARG A 81 9.99 1.03 4.42
CA ARG A 81 10.71 -0.22 4.73
C ARG A 81 10.30 -1.32 3.75
N GLU A 82 9.01 -1.62 3.65
CA GLU A 82 8.46 -2.63 2.74
C GLU A 82 8.83 -2.31 1.29
N GLY A 83 8.73 -1.04 0.88
CA GLY A 83 9.16 -0.60 -0.44
C GLY A 83 10.63 -0.91 -0.73
N ARG A 84 11.53 -0.72 0.25
CA ARG A 84 12.95 -1.07 0.12
C ARG A 84 13.16 -2.58 0.08
N GLU A 85 12.48 -3.32 0.94
CA GLU A 85 12.63 -4.77 1.07
C GLU A 85 12.14 -5.51 -0.18
N GLU A 86 10.96 -5.16 -0.69
CA GLU A 86 10.33 -5.83 -1.84
C GLU A 86 10.90 -5.38 -3.20
N THR A 87 11.62 -4.25 -3.25
CA THR A 87 12.13 -3.71 -4.53
C THR A 87 13.63 -3.48 -4.60
N GLY A 88 14.36 -3.58 -3.49
CA GLY A 88 15.78 -3.25 -3.42
C GLY A 88 16.12 -1.76 -3.61
N LEU A 89 15.13 -0.89 -3.82
CA LEU A 89 15.34 0.55 -4.02
C LEU A 89 15.70 1.23 -2.71
N SER A 90 16.96 1.63 -2.57
CA SER A 90 17.48 2.24 -1.33
C SER A 90 17.17 3.74 -1.18
N ASP A 91 16.74 4.41 -2.25
CA ASP A 91 16.61 5.87 -2.34
C ASP A 91 15.16 6.37 -2.31
N LEU A 92 14.21 5.53 -1.84
CA LEU A 92 12.79 5.90 -1.79
C LEU A 92 12.57 7.14 -0.92
N THR A 93 11.87 8.12 -1.49
CA THR A 93 11.48 9.38 -0.85
C THR A 93 9.98 9.63 -0.96
N PRO A 94 9.29 10.05 0.12
CA PRO A 94 7.85 10.34 0.05
C PRO A 94 7.53 11.54 -0.85
N ARG A 95 6.40 11.46 -1.56
CA ARG A 95 5.83 12.54 -2.38
C ARG A 95 4.50 12.97 -1.78
N GLY A 96 4.56 13.85 -0.78
CA GLY A 96 3.40 14.35 -0.03
C GLY A 96 2.91 13.39 1.05
N ASP A 97 1.73 13.69 1.58
CA ASP A 97 1.08 12.91 2.64
C ASP A 97 0.29 11.72 2.08
N LEU A 98 -0.47 11.05 2.94
CA LEU A 98 -1.36 9.94 2.62
C LEU A 98 -2.16 10.16 1.32
N LEU A 99 -2.06 9.21 0.39
CA LEU A 99 -2.75 9.27 -0.89
C LEU A 99 -4.15 8.63 -0.81
N HIS A 100 -4.23 7.47 -0.16
CA HIS A 100 -5.44 6.67 -0.09
C HIS A 100 -5.47 5.86 1.21
N ALA A 101 -6.60 5.88 1.91
CA ALA A 101 -6.91 4.98 3.02
C ALA A 101 -8.04 4.04 2.62
N VAL A 102 -7.81 2.74 2.67
CA VAL A 102 -8.79 1.74 2.23
C VAL A 102 -8.78 0.52 3.13
N ILE A 103 -9.94 -0.11 3.34
CA ILE A 103 -10.02 -1.40 4.00
C ILE A 103 -10.07 -2.52 2.97
N VAL A 104 -9.12 -3.46 3.05
CA VAL A 104 -8.99 -4.57 2.12
C VAL A 104 -9.25 -5.90 2.85
N PRO A 105 -10.23 -6.71 2.43
CA PRO A 105 -10.48 -8.01 3.03
C PRO A 105 -9.40 -9.02 2.63
N VAL A 106 -8.96 -9.80 3.61
CA VAL A 106 -8.00 -10.90 3.44
C VAL A 106 -8.69 -12.22 3.74
N PRO A 107 -8.80 -13.14 2.76
CA PRO A 107 -9.47 -14.43 2.98
C PRO A 107 -8.64 -15.32 3.92
N ALA A 108 -9.35 -16.09 4.74
CA ALA A 108 -8.75 -17.09 5.63
C ALA A 108 -7.85 -18.05 4.84
N LYS A 109 -6.71 -18.43 5.42
CA LYS A 109 -5.80 -19.41 4.81
C LYS A 109 -5.10 -20.25 5.88
N GLY A 110 -5.29 -21.56 5.79
CA GLY A 110 -4.73 -22.49 6.77
C GLY A 110 -5.27 -22.17 8.16
N ALA A 111 -4.39 -21.85 9.09
CA ALA A 111 -4.77 -21.45 10.46
C ALA A 111 -5.04 -19.94 10.60
N GLU A 112 -4.73 -19.13 9.59
CA GLU A 112 -4.97 -17.68 9.62
C GLU A 112 -6.45 -17.39 9.34
N PRO A 113 -7.20 -16.79 10.28
CA PRO A 113 -8.59 -16.44 10.08
C PRO A 113 -8.72 -15.33 9.03
N ALA A 114 -9.93 -15.18 8.48
CA ALA A 114 -10.24 -14.02 7.65
C ALA A 114 -10.12 -12.75 8.49
N HIS A 115 -9.51 -11.73 7.93
CA HIS A 115 -9.25 -10.44 8.56
C HIS A 115 -9.26 -9.35 7.50
N GLU A 116 -9.01 -8.12 7.91
CA GLU A 116 -8.97 -6.96 7.03
C GLU A 116 -7.70 -6.14 7.30
N HIS A 117 -7.14 -5.55 6.25
CA HIS A 117 -6.09 -4.56 6.36
C HIS A 117 -6.69 -3.16 6.23
N ALA A 118 -6.41 -2.30 7.20
CA ALA A 118 -6.52 -0.85 7.07
C ALA A 118 -5.28 -0.34 6.31
N ASP A 119 -5.34 -0.38 4.99
CA ASP A 119 -4.19 -0.13 4.12
C ASP A 119 -4.03 1.36 3.83
N LEU A 120 -2.92 1.92 4.31
CA LEU A 120 -2.56 3.32 4.15
C LEU A 120 -1.48 3.47 3.07
N ARG A 121 -1.86 4.11 1.97
CA ARG A 121 -1.07 4.14 0.73
C ARG A 121 -0.39 5.48 0.51
N TYR A 122 0.91 5.43 0.21
CA TYR A 122 1.75 6.61 -0.01
C TYR A 122 2.41 6.55 -1.38
N VAL A 123 2.63 7.72 -2.00
CA VAL A 123 3.47 7.81 -3.20
C VAL A 123 4.92 7.97 -2.78
N LEU A 124 5.78 7.09 -3.27
CA LEU A 124 7.23 7.18 -3.06
C LEU A 124 7.93 7.37 -4.41
N ALA A 125 8.95 8.21 -4.47
CA ALA A 125 9.77 8.41 -5.67
C ALA A 125 11.15 7.79 -5.51
N THR A 126 11.69 7.28 -6.63
CA THR A 126 13.10 6.88 -6.77
C THR A 126 13.74 7.67 -7.90
N ALA A 127 15.03 7.99 -7.75
CA ALA A 127 15.86 8.54 -8.82
C ALA A 127 16.61 7.44 -9.59
N ARG A 128 16.51 6.17 -9.16
CA ARG A 128 17.29 5.03 -9.66
C ARG A 128 16.40 3.85 -10.03
N PRO A 129 15.43 4.01 -10.95
CA PRO A 129 14.47 2.96 -11.31
C PRO A 129 15.14 1.67 -11.82
N GLU A 130 16.34 1.76 -12.38
CA GLU A 130 17.15 0.66 -12.87
C GLU A 130 17.74 -0.22 -11.76
N GLU A 131 17.76 0.24 -10.50
CA GLU A 131 18.18 -0.55 -9.34
C GLU A 131 17.06 -1.48 -8.82
N ALA A 132 15.80 -1.30 -9.27
CA ALA A 132 14.67 -2.10 -8.78
C ALA A 132 14.86 -3.60 -9.06
N ARG A 133 14.88 -4.44 -8.02
CA ARG A 133 15.00 -5.89 -8.09
C ARG A 133 13.96 -6.55 -7.17
N PRO A 134 13.29 -7.62 -7.63
CA PRO A 134 12.35 -8.34 -6.77
C PRO A 134 13.08 -9.01 -5.61
N GLU A 135 12.43 -9.09 -4.46
CA GLU A 135 12.98 -9.76 -3.28
C GLU A 135 13.01 -11.29 -3.44
N LYS A 136 12.20 -11.82 -4.35
CA LYS A 136 12.17 -13.25 -4.70
C LYS A 136 11.85 -13.48 -6.17
N PRO A 137 12.30 -14.60 -6.77
CA PRO A 137 12.03 -14.89 -8.19
C PRO A 137 10.54 -14.99 -8.55
N THR A 138 9.66 -15.33 -7.59
CA THR A 138 8.22 -15.47 -7.82
C THR A 138 7.44 -14.15 -7.73
N ALA A 139 8.12 -13.02 -7.49
CA ALA A 139 7.49 -11.71 -7.41
C ALA A 139 8.13 -10.69 -8.37
N PRO A 140 8.16 -10.97 -9.69
CA PRO A 140 8.73 -10.04 -10.65
C PRO A 140 8.16 -8.63 -10.52
N LEU A 141 9.00 -7.63 -10.80
CA LEU A 141 8.63 -6.23 -10.82
C LEU A 141 8.46 -5.74 -12.25
N LYS A 142 7.56 -4.78 -12.46
CA LYS A 142 7.36 -4.14 -13.77
C LYS A 142 7.09 -2.64 -13.61
N TRP A 143 7.86 -1.83 -14.32
CA TRP A 143 7.55 -0.42 -14.53
C TRP A 143 6.54 -0.29 -15.67
N LEU A 144 5.45 0.43 -15.44
CA LEU A 144 4.38 0.66 -16.41
C LEU A 144 4.05 2.15 -16.48
N ALA A 145 3.64 2.62 -17.66
CA ALA A 145 2.96 3.92 -17.74
C ALA A 145 1.66 3.88 -16.89
N LEU A 146 1.20 5.04 -16.42
CA LEU A 146 0.11 5.07 -15.45
C LEU A 146 -1.19 4.44 -15.98
N ASP A 147 -1.52 4.70 -17.24
CA ASP A 147 -2.67 4.10 -17.93
C ASP A 147 -2.52 2.58 -18.05
N GLU A 148 -1.35 2.10 -18.48
CA GLU A 148 -1.06 0.66 -18.53
C GLU A 148 -1.12 0.00 -17.15
N ALA A 149 -0.70 0.70 -16.09
CA ALA A 149 -0.79 0.22 -14.72
C ALA A 149 -2.24 0.09 -14.25
N ILE A 150 -3.10 1.07 -14.58
CA ILE A 150 -4.54 1.02 -14.26
C ILE A 150 -5.21 -0.16 -14.96
N ASP A 151 -4.84 -0.44 -16.21
CA ASP A 151 -5.37 -1.56 -16.98
C ASP A 151 -4.85 -2.92 -16.48
N ALA A 152 -3.61 -2.97 -15.97
CA ALA A 152 -2.98 -4.20 -15.51
C ALA A 152 -3.48 -4.69 -14.14
N VAL A 153 -3.99 -3.80 -13.29
CA VAL A 153 -4.49 -4.17 -11.96
C VAL A 153 -5.97 -4.57 -12.02
N SER A 154 -6.33 -5.61 -11.26
CA SER A 154 -7.72 -6.09 -11.13
C SER A 154 -8.54 -5.30 -10.10
N GLU A 155 -7.86 -4.72 -9.11
CA GLU A 155 -8.51 -4.24 -7.88
C GLU A 155 -8.99 -2.80 -8.06
N ASP A 156 -10.30 -2.59 -7.97
CA ASP A 156 -10.89 -1.26 -8.19
C ASP A 156 -10.36 -0.19 -7.22
N ASN A 157 -10.09 -0.57 -5.97
CA ASN A 157 -9.46 0.35 -5.01
C ASN A 157 -8.02 0.72 -5.40
N LEU A 158 -7.29 -0.18 -6.05
CA LEU A 158 -5.95 0.09 -6.54
C LEU A 158 -6.01 0.95 -7.80
N ARG A 159 -6.95 0.70 -8.72
CA ARG A 159 -7.21 1.60 -9.85
C ARG A 159 -7.50 3.02 -9.38
N GLU A 160 -8.33 3.17 -8.37
CA GLU A 160 -8.62 4.47 -7.76
C GLU A 160 -7.38 5.11 -7.15
N THR A 161 -6.54 4.33 -6.45
CA THR A 161 -5.24 4.81 -5.95
C THR A 161 -4.37 5.34 -7.09
N LEU A 162 -4.22 4.56 -8.16
CA LEU A 162 -3.39 4.93 -9.31
C LEU A 162 -3.91 6.20 -10.00
N ARG A 163 -5.24 6.37 -10.14
CA ARG A 163 -5.82 7.60 -10.70
C ARG A 163 -5.49 8.87 -9.90
N ARG A 164 -5.18 8.74 -8.60
CA ARG A 164 -4.78 9.86 -7.73
C ARG A 164 -3.28 10.17 -7.79
N VAL A 165 -2.44 9.27 -8.31
CA VAL A 165 -0.97 9.45 -8.38
C VAL A 165 -0.54 10.77 -9.03
N PRO A 166 -1.17 11.26 -10.13
CA PRO A 166 -0.81 12.54 -10.74
C PRO A 166 -0.89 13.74 -9.79
N GLU A 167 -1.66 13.66 -8.70
CA GLU A 167 -1.74 14.70 -7.67
C GLU A 167 -0.46 14.84 -6.83
N ARG A 168 0.53 13.95 -7.02
CA ARG A 168 1.79 13.89 -6.26
C ARG A 168 3.05 13.98 -7.13
N LEU A 169 2.89 14.06 -8.46
CA LEU A 169 3.98 14.14 -9.44
C LEU A 169 4.52 15.56 -9.64
#